data_AF-A0A0P4WN74-F1
#
_entry.id   AF-A0A0P4WN74-F1
#
_cell.length_a   1.000
_cell.length_b   1.000
_cell.length_c   1.000
_cell.angle_alpha   90.00
_cell.angle_beta   90.00
_cell.angle_gamma   90.00
#
_symmetry.space_group_name_H-M   'P 1'
#
loop_
_entity.id
_entity.type
_entity.pdbx_description
1 polymer ?
#
loop_
_entity_poly.entity_id
_entity_poly.type
_entity_poly.pdbx_seq_one_letter_code
_entity_poly.pdbx_strand_id
1 'polypeptide(L)'
;MSDLRLDEINLKEGSCDTIPPTDITERFWCDFEEDLCGFTLEDKQGKWIWTYYNDPEANFTHPDQDHTYNSGYGKYLAVPLNSSKSGVVSRVQTHKFSLEEHQPQCFSFWYMHNGHSNKDSLSVYVKHGMDVFPSAVWKEKNEHHLSWLEANIPIPSGFMNFQVEWEAYQQSESQDGVIAIDDVKLSAQECPSIGSCTFETGTCGWQNLFENVNVTEDTNDWLQGSGEDHLNDAGPETDHYNDTSGKFLYVDGVEAGTAVLESQVLVPEQHNDFCFSFWFYIQGEADDKLAISVVADSGKEKEVWVASMTDSWAQGQVRVKATELIFIEVAYQLYIRGTRTSDKSVIALDDFSFKKKIECPKKPQNPVTEGPSSSSTPSPNVLWSCDFTKDKCGLTMSGEGDWFLTEYANTTQHNHDYMCLSFLSVEGEQGRAALPHLEVHEGPSCLSFWYMIGAVNRGNLSIMFTSEDAGASEVIWARSEASGNVWITADLLIPLDGSTLVST
;
A
#
# COMPACT_ATOMS: atom_id res chain seq x y z
N MET A 1 18.53 21.73 -11.20
CA MET A 1 17.49 20.81 -10.71
C MET A 1 16.49 21.67 -9.98
N SER A 2 15.21 21.56 -10.29
CA SER A 2 14.16 22.20 -9.51
C SER A 2 14.07 21.53 -8.14
N ASP A 3 13.84 22.35 -7.11
CA ASP A 3 13.80 21.88 -5.72
C ASP A 3 12.39 21.40 -5.34
N LEU A 4 11.36 21.91 -6.03
CA LEU A 4 9.96 21.56 -5.82
C LEU A 4 9.19 21.48 -7.15
N ARG A 5 8.28 20.51 -7.26
CA ARG A 5 7.36 20.35 -8.38
C ARG A 5 5.93 20.18 -7.88
N LEU A 6 4.97 20.69 -8.63
CA LEU A 6 3.53 20.61 -8.35
C LEU A 6 2.77 20.22 -9.61
N ASP A 7 1.75 19.38 -9.44
CA ASP A 7 0.85 19.01 -10.52
C ASP A 7 -0.59 18.78 -10.03
N GLU A 8 -1.54 18.76 -10.97
CA GLU A 8 -2.94 18.37 -10.77
C GLU A 8 -3.60 18.94 -9.50
N ILE A 9 -3.56 20.26 -9.35
CA ILE A 9 -4.18 20.95 -8.22
C ILE A 9 -5.68 21.06 -8.46
N ASN A 10 -6.49 20.49 -7.58
CA ASN A 10 -7.94 20.47 -7.69
C ASN A 10 -8.60 20.97 -6.39
N LEU A 11 -9.55 21.88 -6.52
CA LEU A 11 -10.40 22.36 -5.43
C LEU A 11 -11.85 21.96 -5.71
N LYS A 12 -12.49 21.28 -4.75
CA LYS A 12 -13.86 20.77 -4.86
C LYS A 12 -14.69 21.19 -3.64
N GLU A 13 -15.99 21.38 -3.83
CA GLU A 13 -16.94 21.50 -2.72
C GLU A 13 -17.15 20.11 -2.07
N GLY A 14 -17.13 20.05 -0.74
CA GLY A 14 -17.34 18.84 0.05
C GLY A 14 -16.12 18.38 0.85
N SER A 15 -16.30 17.27 1.58
CA SER A 15 -15.23 16.61 2.33
C SER A 15 -14.22 15.94 1.39
N CYS A 16 -12.96 15.80 1.82
CA CYS A 16 -11.98 14.99 1.11
C CYS A 16 -12.34 13.51 1.22
N ASP A 17 -12.38 12.79 0.09
CA ASP A 17 -12.69 11.35 0.01
C ASP A 17 -11.50 10.44 0.42
N THR A 18 -10.43 11.05 0.93
CA THR A 18 -9.22 10.43 1.46
C THR A 18 -8.71 11.32 2.59
N ILE A 19 -8.37 10.71 3.72
CA ILE A 19 -7.90 11.42 4.91
C ILE A 19 -6.51 12.01 4.58
N PRO A 20 -6.31 13.35 4.66
CA PRO A 20 -5.00 13.98 4.54
C PRO A 20 -4.02 13.38 5.55
N PRO A 21 -2.74 13.22 5.19
CA PRO A 21 -1.72 12.93 6.18
C PRO A 21 -1.39 14.25 6.91
N THR A 22 -2.19 14.60 7.92
CA THR A 22 -1.86 15.69 8.84
C THR A 22 -0.61 15.32 9.63
N ASP A 23 0.30 16.29 9.68
CA ASP A 23 1.65 16.25 10.21
C ASP A 23 1.72 15.64 11.63
N ILE A 24 2.64 14.67 11.79
CA ILE A 24 3.04 13.91 12.99
C ILE A 24 1.93 13.20 13.77
N THR A 25 1.81 11.88 13.58
CA THR A 25 1.43 10.97 14.68
C THR A 25 2.13 9.60 14.55
N GLU A 26 3.40 9.55 14.16
CA GLU A 26 4.21 8.37 14.50
C GLU A 26 4.25 8.29 16.03
N ARG A 27 3.43 7.42 16.61
CA ARG A 27 3.40 7.18 18.06
C ARG A 27 4.63 6.39 18.50
N PHE A 28 5.26 5.68 17.56
CA PHE A 28 6.46 4.89 17.76
C PHE A 28 7.17 4.60 16.44
N TRP A 29 8.49 4.62 16.47
CA TRP A 29 9.40 4.23 15.39
C TRP A 29 10.55 3.41 15.98
N CYS A 30 10.97 2.38 15.26
CA CYS A 30 12.15 1.58 15.58
C CYS A 30 12.80 1.02 14.30
N ASP A 31 13.92 1.61 13.92
CA ASP A 31 14.79 1.20 12.81
C ASP A 31 15.94 0.27 13.24
N PHE A 32 16.00 -0.10 14.53
CA PHE A 32 17.03 -0.95 15.12
C PHE A 32 18.48 -0.46 14.97
N GLU A 33 18.74 0.80 14.62
CA GLU A 33 20.13 1.22 14.34
C GLU A 33 20.95 1.44 15.61
N GLU A 34 20.32 1.99 16.64
CA GLU A 34 20.96 2.32 17.91
C GLU A 34 20.68 1.31 19.01
N ASP A 35 19.45 0.79 19.10
CA ASP A 35 19.01 -0.16 20.12
C ASP A 35 17.80 -1.01 19.70
N LEU A 36 17.20 -1.73 20.66
CA LEU A 36 16.02 -2.59 20.45
C LEU A 36 14.69 -1.87 20.68
N CYS A 37 14.69 -0.57 20.95
CA CYS A 37 13.50 0.25 21.19
C CYS A 37 12.56 -0.31 22.29
N GLY A 38 13.17 -0.97 23.29
CA GLY A 38 12.46 -1.63 24.39
C GLY A 38 11.84 -2.99 24.03
N PHE A 39 12.14 -3.56 22.86
CA PHE A 39 11.67 -4.88 22.48
C PHE A 39 12.29 -5.94 23.39
N THR A 40 11.48 -6.93 23.76
CA THR A 40 11.91 -8.06 24.57
C THR A 40 11.97 -9.31 23.71
N LEU A 41 13.15 -9.94 23.70
CA LEU A 41 13.41 -11.16 22.95
C LEU A 41 13.19 -12.37 23.87
N GLU A 42 12.30 -13.29 23.46
CA GLU A 42 12.06 -14.56 24.17
C GLU A 42 12.90 -15.67 23.56
N ASP A 43 13.93 -16.09 24.29
CA ASP A 43 14.79 -17.22 23.88
C ASP A 43 14.04 -18.55 24.08
N LYS A 44 13.80 -19.27 22.98
CA LYS A 44 13.19 -20.62 23.01
C LYS A 44 14.13 -21.66 22.41
N GLN A 45 13.84 -22.11 21.18
CA GLN A 45 14.64 -23.08 20.45
C GLN A 45 15.71 -22.40 19.59
N GLY A 46 15.46 -21.16 19.20
CA GLY A 46 16.41 -20.19 18.64
C GLY A 46 16.32 -18.87 19.41
N LYS A 47 17.08 -17.88 18.93
CA LYS A 47 17.16 -16.53 19.48
C LYS A 47 17.01 -15.55 18.33
N TRP A 48 16.17 -14.53 18.50
CA TRP A 48 16.25 -13.32 17.69
C TRP A 48 17.58 -12.61 17.99
N ILE A 49 18.30 -12.25 16.94
CA ILE A 49 19.64 -11.68 16.98
C ILE A 49 19.54 -10.30 16.35
N TRP A 50 19.99 -9.30 17.08
CA TRP A 50 20.20 -7.96 16.55
C TRP A 50 21.55 -7.95 15.85
N THR A 51 21.54 -7.79 14.53
CA THR A 51 22.68 -8.08 13.64
C THR A 51 22.67 -7.14 12.44
N TYR A 52 23.71 -7.25 11.62
CA TYR A 52 23.84 -6.66 10.30
C TYR A 52 24.52 -7.66 9.36
N TYR A 53 24.55 -7.38 8.05
CA TYR A 53 25.05 -8.31 7.02
C TYR A 53 26.44 -8.89 7.30
N ASN A 54 27.38 -8.05 7.75
CA ASN A 54 28.77 -8.42 7.98
C ASN A 54 29.09 -8.74 9.45
N ASP A 55 28.09 -9.05 10.27
CA ASP A 55 28.33 -9.36 11.69
C ASP A 55 29.20 -10.63 11.83
N PRO A 56 30.44 -10.50 12.36
CA PRO A 56 31.36 -11.63 12.49
C PRO A 56 30.90 -12.69 13.50
N GLU A 57 29.95 -12.37 14.37
CA GLU A 57 29.39 -13.29 15.37
C GLU A 57 28.16 -14.05 14.84
N ALA A 58 27.61 -13.64 13.69
CA ALA A 58 26.37 -14.15 13.16
C ALA A 58 26.59 -15.18 12.03
N ASN A 59 26.67 -16.46 12.42
CA ASN A 59 26.94 -17.56 11.49
C ASN A 59 25.65 -18.16 10.88
N PHE A 60 24.95 -17.38 10.05
CA PHE A 60 23.75 -17.81 9.30
C PHE A 60 23.58 -16.97 8.02
N THR A 61 22.61 -17.33 7.18
CA THR A 61 22.28 -16.57 5.96
C THR A 61 21.67 -15.21 6.32
N HIS A 62 22.22 -14.12 5.79
CA HIS A 62 21.78 -12.75 6.10
C HIS A 62 21.10 -12.08 4.90
N PRO A 63 20.16 -11.15 5.16
CA PRO A 63 19.88 -10.05 4.23
C PRO A 63 21.20 -9.38 3.79
N ASP A 64 21.40 -9.15 2.50
CA ASP A 64 22.61 -8.48 1.99
C ASP A 64 22.70 -7.01 2.47
N GLN A 65 21.54 -6.39 2.72
CA GLN A 65 21.38 -5.00 3.11
C GLN A 65 20.25 -4.87 4.13
N ASP A 66 20.39 -3.95 5.08
CA ASP A 66 19.31 -3.48 5.96
C ASP A 66 18.27 -2.67 5.17
N HIS A 67 17.06 -2.51 5.69
CA HIS A 67 16.04 -1.74 4.99
C HIS A 67 16.25 -0.22 5.18
N THR A 68 16.54 0.23 6.41
CA THR A 68 16.66 1.64 6.81
C THR A 68 17.57 2.47 5.90
N TYR A 69 18.79 1.99 5.67
CA TYR A 69 19.83 2.67 4.90
C TYR A 69 20.09 2.02 3.54
N ASN A 70 19.46 0.87 3.26
CA ASN A 70 19.78 0.02 2.12
C ASN A 70 21.30 -0.24 2.05
N SER A 71 21.86 -0.78 3.13
CA SER A 71 23.30 -0.92 3.30
C SER A 71 23.71 -2.20 4.02
N GLY A 72 24.94 -2.67 3.82
CA GLY A 72 25.47 -3.80 4.59
C GLY A 72 25.87 -3.47 6.04
N TYR A 73 25.62 -2.24 6.50
CA TYR A 73 26.06 -1.73 7.81
C TYR A 73 24.92 -1.34 8.75
N GLY A 74 23.72 -1.07 8.23
CA GLY A 74 22.54 -0.90 9.05
C GLY A 74 22.13 -2.23 9.69
N LYS A 75 21.30 -2.13 10.72
CA LYS A 75 21.01 -3.23 11.62
C LYS A 75 19.54 -3.58 11.59
N TYR A 76 19.27 -4.86 11.78
CA TYR A 76 17.93 -5.41 11.81
C TYR A 76 17.84 -6.52 12.86
N LEU A 77 16.63 -6.96 13.16
CA LEU A 77 16.40 -8.16 13.96
C LEU A 77 16.23 -9.37 13.05
N ALA A 78 17.00 -10.43 13.28
CA ALA A 78 16.89 -11.67 12.52
C ALA A 78 16.84 -12.91 13.39
N VAL A 79 16.11 -13.93 12.96
CA VAL A 79 16.07 -15.24 13.58
C VAL A 79 16.52 -16.30 12.57
N PRO A 80 17.63 -17.00 12.83
CA PRO A 80 18.09 -18.08 11.98
C PRO A 80 17.15 -19.28 12.09
N LEU A 81 16.76 -19.82 10.94
CA LEU A 81 16.02 -21.07 10.80
C LEU A 81 17.03 -22.19 10.56
N ASN A 82 16.84 -23.33 11.24
CA ASN A 82 17.76 -24.45 11.18
C ASN A 82 16.99 -25.76 10.98
N SER A 83 17.31 -26.46 9.91
CA SER A 83 16.73 -27.74 9.49
C SER A 83 16.63 -28.82 10.59
N SER A 84 17.47 -28.73 11.63
CA SER A 84 17.48 -29.66 12.76
C SER A 84 16.48 -29.29 13.88
N LYS A 85 15.76 -28.17 13.77
CA LYS A 85 14.80 -27.68 14.77
C LYS A 85 13.36 -27.78 14.25
N SER A 86 12.40 -27.85 15.15
CA SER A 86 10.97 -27.89 14.82
C SER A 86 10.13 -27.29 15.93
N GLY A 87 9.05 -26.60 15.56
CA GLY A 87 8.17 -25.86 16.46
C GLY A 87 8.48 -24.36 16.47
N VAL A 88 8.00 -23.69 17.52
CA VAL A 88 8.29 -22.26 17.71
C VAL A 88 9.79 -22.07 17.94
N VAL A 89 10.42 -21.32 17.04
CA VAL A 89 11.84 -21.01 17.08
C VAL A 89 12.09 -19.97 18.18
N SER A 90 11.43 -18.81 18.09
CA SER A 90 11.59 -17.71 19.06
C SER A 90 10.44 -16.70 18.90
N ARG A 91 10.32 -15.78 19.87
CA ARG A 91 9.38 -14.66 19.81
C ARG A 91 10.06 -13.35 20.14
N VAL A 92 9.60 -12.27 19.52
CA VAL A 92 9.96 -10.90 19.91
C VAL A 92 8.69 -10.13 20.18
N GLN A 93 8.72 -9.30 21.21
CA GLN A 93 7.56 -8.52 21.66
C GLN A 93 7.95 -7.05 21.78
N THR A 94 7.05 -6.16 21.38
CA THR A 94 7.15 -4.73 21.67
C THR A 94 6.98 -4.45 23.16
N HIS A 95 7.36 -3.25 23.59
CA HIS A 95 6.86 -2.71 24.85
C HIS A 95 5.33 -2.52 24.81
N LYS A 96 4.71 -2.26 25.97
CA LYS A 96 3.27 -2.02 26.07
C LYS A 96 2.92 -0.63 25.57
N PHE A 97 2.11 -0.55 24.52
CA PHE A 97 1.55 0.69 24.02
C PHE A 97 0.26 1.03 24.79
N SER A 98 0.12 2.29 25.21
CA SER A 98 -1.14 2.83 25.73
C SER A 98 -2.04 3.28 24.58
N LEU A 99 -3.30 2.87 24.60
CA LEU A 99 -4.31 3.43 23.70
C LEU A 99 -4.71 4.80 24.24
N GLU A 100 -4.26 5.87 23.57
CA GLU A 100 -4.62 7.23 23.99
C GLU A 100 -6.00 7.66 23.47
N GLU A 101 -6.55 7.03 22.42
CA GLU A 101 -7.85 7.38 21.85
C GLU A 101 -8.53 6.17 21.19
N HIS A 102 -9.86 6.22 21.03
CA HIS A 102 -10.69 5.17 20.41
C HIS A 102 -10.52 5.07 18.88
N GLN A 103 -9.46 5.66 18.33
CA GLN A 103 -9.23 5.72 16.90
C GLN A 103 -8.51 4.46 16.41
N PRO A 104 -8.80 3.95 15.21
CA PRO A 104 -8.03 2.87 14.62
C PRO A 104 -6.59 3.33 14.35
N GLN A 105 -5.66 2.39 14.46
CA GLN A 105 -4.23 2.65 14.28
C GLN A 105 -3.62 1.66 13.32
N CYS A 106 -2.50 2.02 12.71
CA CYS A 106 -1.74 1.14 11.83
C CYS A 106 -0.38 0.83 12.42
N PHE A 107 -0.09 -0.45 12.52
CA PHE A 107 1.22 -0.94 12.90
C PHE A 107 1.87 -1.55 11.66
N SER A 108 2.95 -0.95 11.18
CA SER A 108 3.68 -1.45 10.01
C SER A 108 5.11 -1.83 10.35
N PHE A 109 5.68 -2.73 9.56
CA PHE A 109 7.07 -3.16 9.68
C PHE A 109 7.54 -3.77 8.37
N TRP A 110 8.85 -3.71 8.15
CA TRP A 110 9.50 -4.41 7.04
C TRP A 110 9.94 -5.78 7.48
N TYR A 111 9.85 -6.76 6.60
CA TYR A 111 10.25 -8.13 6.87
C TYR A 111 10.91 -8.78 5.67
N MET A 112 11.70 -9.80 5.96
CA MET A 112 12.28 -10.70 4.97
C MET A 112 12.09 -12.13 5.44
N HIS A 113 11.69 -13.02 4.54
CA HIS A 113 11.56 -14.45 4.83
C HIS A 113 12.26 -15.26 3.74
N ASN A 114 13.37 -15.88 4.12
CA ASN A 114 14.15 -16.78 3.29
C ASN A 114 14.23 -18.16 3.97
N GLY A 115 13.08 -18.64 4.44
CA GLY A 115 12.86 -19.99 4.95
C GLY A 115 12.11 -20.83 3.94
N HIS A 116 11.88 -22.10 4.24
CA HIS A 116 11.15 -22.97 3.32
C HIS A 116 9.66 -22.63 3.30
N SER A 117 9.13 -22.29 2.12
CA SER A 117 7.71 -22.06 1.90
C SER A 117 6.85 -23.17 2.52
N ASN A 118 5.79 -22.81 3.26
CA ASN A 118 4.85 -23.69 3.99
C ASN A 118 5.33 -24.45 5.22
N LYS A 119 6.63 -24.54 5.42
CA LYS A 119 7.18 -25.17 6.62
C LYS A 119 7.49 -24.12 7.67
N ASP A 120 7.93 -22.97 7.22
CA ASP A 120 8.33 -21.87 8.07
C ASP A 120 7.28 -20.76 8.02
N SER A 121 7.13 -20.02 9.12
CA SER A 121 6.20 -18.91 9.15
C SER A 121 6.58 -17.84 10.17
N LEU A 122 6.29 -16.59 9.82
CA LEU A 122 6.28 -15.45 10.72
C LEU A 122 4.83 -15.08 11.03
N SER A 123 4.39 -15.28 12.27
CA SER A 123 3.03 -14.92 12.70
C SER A 123 3.06 -13.69 13.60
N VAL A 124 2.12 -12.77 13.41
CA VAL A 124 1.97 -11.57 14.23
C VAL A 124 0.71 -11.69 15.08
N TYR A 125 0.84 -11.41 16.37
CA TYR A 125 -0.25 -11.39 17.33
C TYR A 125 -0.34 -10.02 17.98
N VAL A 126 -1.56 -9.50 18.13
CA VAL A 126 -1.86 -8.31 18.93
C VAL A 126 -2.45 -8.78 20.26
N LYS A 127 -1.81 -8.44 21.38
CA LYS A 127 -2.24 -8.83 22.73
C LYS A 127 -2.85 -7.64 23.43
N HIS A 128 -4.12 -7.71 23.87
CA HIS A 128 -4.76 -6.65 24.64
C HIS A 128 -4.89 -7.05 26.11
N GLY A 129 -4.29 -6.28 27.02
CA GLY A 129 -4.34 -6.58 28.46
C GLY A 129 -3.71 -7.93 28.83
N MET A 130 -4.53 -8.90 29.25
CA MET A 130 -4.09 -10.28 29.59
C MET A 130 -4.46 -11.31 28.51
N ASP A 131 -5.22 -10.91 27.48
CA ASP A 131 -5.75 -11.83 26.49
C ASP A 131 -4.93 -11.77 25.19
N VAL A 132 -4.49 -12.95 24.74
CA VAL A 132 -3.93 -13.17 23.41
C VAL A 132 -5.11 -13.55 22.52
N PHE A 133 -5.31 -12.87 21.39
CA PHE A 133 -6.27 -13.36 20.41
C PHE A 133 -5.90 -14.80 20.01
N PRO A 134 -6.86 -15.74 19.93
CA PRO A 134 -6.55 -17.16 19.69
C PRO A 134 -5.95 -17.43 18.30
N SER A 135 -6.02 -16.46 17.38
CA SER A 135 -5.47 -16.52 16.03
C SER A 135 -4.52 -15.35 15.78
N ALA A 136 -3.47 -15.60 14.99
CA ALA A 136 -2.59 -14.56 14.49
C ALA A 136 -3.40 -13.56 13.64
N VAL A 137 -3.10 -12.26 13.77
CA VAL A 137 -3.74 -11.20 12.98
C VAL A 137 -3.14 -11.10 11.58
N TRP A 138 -1.91 -11.60 11.43
CA TRP A 138 -1.20 -11.71 10.16
C TRP A 138 -0.22 -12.88 10.24
N LYS A 139 0.05 -13.51 9.11
CA LYS A 139 0.96 -14.64 9.04
C LYS A 139 1.61 -14.72 7.66
N GLU A 140 2.93 -14.69 7.60
CA GLU A 140 3.74 -15.01 6.42
C GLU A 140 4.15 -16.48 6.43
N LYS A 141 4.12 -17.14 5.27
CA LYS A 141 4.57 -18.54 5.08
C LYS A 141 5.45 -18.73 3.84
N ASN A 142 5.61 -17.72 3.00
CA ASN A 142 6.26 -17.80 1.71
C ASN A 142 7.70 -17.34 1.78
N GLU A 143 8.53 -17.99 0.97
CA GLU A 143 9.88 -17.51 0.69
C GLU A 143 9.81 -16.38 -0.34
N HIS A 144 10.46 -15.25 -0.04
CA HIS A 144 10.49 -14.07 -0.92
C HIS A 144 11.92 -13.67 -1.32
N HIS A 145 12.80 -14.66 -1.52
CA HIS A 145 14.16 -14.50 -2.07
C HIS A 145 14.93 -13.25 -1.59
N LEU A 146 15.20 -13.19 -0.28
CA LEU A 146 15.98 -12.13 0.39
C LEU A 146 15.57 -10.68 0.05
N SER A 147 14.29 -10.44 -0.25
CA SER A 147 13.75 -9.09 -0.48
C SER A 147 13.01 -8.57 0.76
N TRP A 148 13.12 -7.27 1.01
CA TRP A 148 12.36 -6.59 2.06
C TRP A 148 10.94 -6.30 1.59
N LEU A 149 9.96 -6.65 2.42
CA LEU A 149 8.53 -6.49 2.17
C LEU A 149 7.87 -5.75 3.33
N GLU A 150 6.85 -4.95 3.06
CA GLU A 150 6.11 -4.25 4.10
C GLU A 150 4.85 -5.02 4.52
N ALA A 151 4.64 -5.13 5.84
CA ALA A 151 3.40 -5.64 6.43
C ALA A 151 2.64 -4.51 7.14
N ASN A 152 1.33 -4.44 6.95
CA ASN A 152 0.44 -3.47 7.59
C ASN A 152 -0.60 -4.19 8.46
N ILE A 153 -0.55 -3.93 9.77
CA ILE A 153 -1.36 -4.62 10.79
C ILE A 153 -2.33 -3.61 11.42
N PRO A 154 -3.64 -3.67 11.10
CA PRO A 154 -4.60 -2.79 11.73
C PRO A 154 -4.77 -3.19 13.19
N ILE A 155 -4.58 -2.21 14.07
CA ILE A 155 -4.78 -2.38 15.50
C ILE A 155 -6.26 -2.09 15.81
N PRO A 156 -7.03 -3.08 16.31
CA PRO A 156 -8.43 -2.87 16.63
C PRO A 156 -8.63 -1.76 17.67
N SER A 157 -9.67 -0.96 17.49
CA SER A 157 -10.09 0.04 18.48
C SER A 157 -10.41 -0.63 19.82
N GLY A 158 -9.90 -0.09 20.93
CA GLY A 158 -10.13 -0.67 22.26
C GLY A 158 -9.75 0.26 23.41
N PHE A 159 -9.85 -0.24 24.64
CA PHE A 159 -9.57 0.50 25.88
C PHE A 159 -8.39 -0.06 26.68
N MET A 160 -7.81 -1.17 26.23
CA MET A 160 -6.74 -1.86 26.93
C MET A 160 -5.42 -1.64 26.22
N ASN A 161 -4.34 -1.45 27.00
CA ASN A 161 -2.98 -1.44 26.47
C ASN A 161 -2.72 -2.68 25.63
N PHE A 162 -1.94 -2.52 24.56
CA PHE A 162 -1.61 -3.61 23.67
C PHE A 162 -0.11 -3.82 23.51
N GLN A 163 0.25 -5.02 23.05
CA GLN A 163 1.60 -5.38 22.59
C GLN A 163 1.49 -6.13 21.28
N VAL A 164 2.48 -5.93 20.41
CA VAL A 164 2.63 -6.73 19.20
C VAL A 164 3.71 -7.78 19.45
N GLU A 165 3.43 -9.01 19.06
CA GLU A 165 4.35 -10.14 19.16
C GLU A 165 4.55 -10.77 17.79
N TRP A 166 5.79 -10.97 17.41
CA TRP A 166 6.17 -11.80 16.27
C TRP A 166 6.60 -13.16 16.78
N GLU A 167 6.09 -14.21 16.14
CA GLU A 167 6.43 -15.60 16.37
C GLU A 167 7.03 -16.20 15.10
N ALA A 168 8.29 -16.61 15.19
CA ALA A 168 8.93 -17.41 14.15
C ALA A 168 8.71 -18.89 14.46
N TYR A 169 8.17 -19.61 13.49
CA TYR A 169 7.90 -21.04 13.57
C TYR A 169 8.58 -21.75 12.40
N GLN A 170 9.11 -22.94 12.67
CA GLN A 170 9.73 -23.81 11.67
C GLN A 170 9.20 -25.22 11.83
N GLN A 171 8.81 -25.87 10.73
CA GLN A 171 8.45 -27.29 10.73
C GLN A 171 9.69 -28.16 10.55
N SER A 172 9.63 -29.41 11.03
CA SER A 172 10.73 -30.39 10.89
C SER A 172 11.12 -30.60 9.42
N GLU A 173 12.41 -30.82 9.16
CA GLU A 173 12.95 -31.05 7.81
C GLU A 173 12.70 -29.86 6.85
N SER A 174 12.65 -28.64 7.40
CA SER A 174 12.78 -27.41 6.63
C SER A 174 14.24 -27.18 6.22
N GLN A 175 14.49 -26.31 5.24
CA GLN A 175 15.84 -25.87 4.88
C GLN A 175 16.37 -24.84 5.90
N ASP A 176 17.68 -24.63 5.90
CA ASP A 176 18.27 -23.54 6.67
C ASP A 176 17.88 -22.22 6.01
N GLY A 177 17.56 -21.21 6.82
CA GLY A 177 16.99 -19.96 6.33
C GLY A 177 17.03 -18.85 7.36
N VAL A 178 16.38 -17.73 7.07
CA VAL A 178 16.30 -16.59 7.98
C VAL A 178 14.95 -15.91 7.86
N ILE A 179 14.44 -15.44 9.00
CA ILE A 179 13.39 -14.41 9.03
C ILE A 179 14.03 -13.15 9.64
N ALA A 180 13.84 -12.00 8.99
CA ALA A 180 14.28 -10.71 9.52
C ALA A 180 13.13 -9.71 9.56
N ILE A 181 13.21 -8.75 10.49
CA ILE A 181 12.31 -7.60 10.60
C ILE A 181 13.13 -6.32 10.78
N ASP A 182 12.60 -5.23 10.22
CA ASP A 182 13.21 -3.90 10.26
C ASP A 182 12.12 -2.80 10.25
N ASP A 183 12.49 -1.55 10.52
CA ASP A 183 11.65 -0.36 10.32
C ASP A 183 10.21 -0.47 10.85
N VAL A 184 10.08 -0.69 12.17
CA VAL A 184 8.78 -0.85 12.83
C VAL A 184 8.14 0.49 13.16
N LYS A 185 6.91 0.71 12.70
CA LYS A 185 6.11 1.93 12.91
C LYS A 185 4.78 1.64 13.58
N LEU A 186 4.36 2.55 14.46
CA LEU A 186 2.96 2.69 14.89
C LEU A 186 2.47 4.09 14.52
N SER A 187 1.55 4.19 13.59
CA SER A 187 0.88 5.43 13.23
C SER A 187 -0.48 5.54 13.92
N ALA A 188 -0.96 6.76 14.16
CA ALA A 188 -2.33 6.99 14.62
C ALA A 188 -3.37 7.02 13.48
N GLN A 189 -2.99 6.57 12.27
CA GLN A 189 -3.86 6.51 11.10
C GLN A 189 -4.41 5.10 10.93
N GLU A 190 -5.52 4.94 10.20
CA GLU A 190 -6.00 3.61 9.81
C GLU A 190 -4.98 2.96 8.85
N CYS A 191 -4.83 1.63 8.88
CA CYS A 191 -4.01 0.96 7.87
C CYS A 191 -4.61 1.13 6.48
N PRO A 192 -3.77 1.08 5.42
CA PRO A 192 -4.25 0.80 4.08
C PRO A 192 -5.23 -0.38 4.13
N SER A 193 -6.40 -0.23 3.50
CA SER A 193 -7.47 -1.22 3.60
C SER A 193 -6.91 -2.63 3.36
N ILE A 194 -7.04 -3.52 4.34
CA ILE A 194 -6.60 -4.92 4.26
C ILE A 194 -6.95 -5.50 2.88
N GLY A 195 -5.95 -6.08 2.20
CA GLY A 195 -6.05 -6.63 0.86
C GLY A 195 -5.75 -5.65 -0.27
N SER A 196 -5.67 -4.34 -0.02
CA SER A 196 -5.23 -3.38 -1.03
C SER A 196 -3.73 -3.48 -1.24
N CYS A 197 -3.29 -3.41 -2.49
CA CYS A 197 -1.89 -3.59 -2.84
C CYS A 197 -1.58 -3.02 -4.22
N THR A 198 -0.58 -2.16 -4.31
CA THR A 198 -0.04 -1.66 -5.59
C THR A 198 1.09 -2.53 -6.11
N PHE A 199 1.54 -3.52 -5.34
CA PHE A 199 2.68 -4.39 -5.65
C PHE A 199 4.04 -3.71 -5.82
N GLU A 200 4.16 -2.39 -5.65
CA GLU A 200 5.45 -1.67 -5.74
C GLU A 200 6.50 -2.12 -4.72
N THR A 201 6.09 -2.45 -3.50
CA THR A 201 7.00 -2.77 -2.39
C THR A 201 6.81 -4.18 -1.84
N GLY A 202 5.95 -4.99 -2.47
CA GLY A 202 5.66 -6.35 -2.03
C GLY A 202 4.23 -6.79 -2.29
N THR A 203 3.84 -7.95 -1.74
CA THR A 203 2.51 -8.52 -2.00
C THR A 203 1.42 -8.07 -1.02
N CYS A 204 1.73 -7.16 -0.09
CA CYS A 204 0.78 -6.62 0.89
C CYS A 204 -0.04 -7.69 1.66
N GLY A 205 0.59 -8.83 1.93
CA GLY A 205 -0.04 -9.97 2.63
C GLY A 205 -0.82 -10.94 1.74
N TRP A 206 -0.78 -10.77 0.42
CA TRP A 206 -1.23 -11.79 -0.54
C TRP A 206 -0.17 -12.87 -0.72
N GLN A 207 -0.61 -14.12 -0.86
CA GLN A 207 0.25 -15.30 -0.79
C GLN A 207 -0.11 -16.31 -1.87
N ASN A 208 0.86 -17.06 -2.39
CA ASN A 208 0.53 -18.23 -3.20
C ASN A 208 -0.10 -19.31 -2.31
N LEU A 209 -1.14 -19.95 -2.82
CA LEU A 209 -1.71 -21.14 -2.21
C LEU A 209 -0.84 -22.34 -2.58
N PHE A 210 -0.77 -23.34 -1.71
CA PHE A 210 0.10 -24.49 -1.95
C PHE A 210 -0.66 -25.80 -2.07
N GLU A 211 -0.12 -26.71 -2.89
CA GLU A 211 -0.70 -28.00 -3.33
C GLU A 211 -1.24 -28.90 -2.19
N ASN A 212 -0.86 -28.68 -0.93
CA ASN A 212 -1.34 -29.46 0.22
C ASN A 212 -2.68 -28.96 0.82
N VAL A 213 -3.27 -27.88 0.30
CA VAL A 213 -4.55 -27.31 0.77
C VAL A 213 -5.67 -27.57 -0.24
N ASN A 214 -6.37 -28.73 -0.19
CA ASN A 214 -7.63 -29.05 -0.93
C ASN A 214 -7.76 -28.61 -2.42
N VAL A 215 -6.72 -28.09 -3.05
CA VAL A 215 -6.67 -27.49 -4.38
C VAL A 215 -5.67 -28.32 -5.14
N THR A 216 -6.20 -29.24 -5.94
CA THR A 216 -5.45 -30.30 -6.61
C THR A 216 -4.91 -29.88 -7.97
N GLU A 217 -5.07 -28.61 -8.35
CA GLU A 217 -4.77 -28.07 -9.68
C GLU A 217 -3.73 -26.94 -9.66
N ASP A 218 -3.26 -26.53 -8.48
CA ASP A 218 -2.22 -25.52 -8.36
C ASP A 218 -0.87 -26.11 -8.77
N THR A 219 -0.29 -25.60 -9.85
CA THR A 219 0.99 -26.12 -10.39
C THR A 219 1.96 -24.99 -10.74
N ASN A 220 1.62 -23.74 -10.43
CA ASN A 220 2.38 -22.55 -10.78
C ASN A 220 2.18 -21.47 -9.70
N ASP A 221 3.17 -20.62 -9.48
CA ASP A 221 3.10 -19.54 -8.49
C ASP A 221 2.91 -18.17 -9.16
N TRP A 222 2.18 -17.27 -8.50
CA TRP A 222 2.21 -15.84 -8.80
C TRP A 222 3.55 -15.25 -8.38
N LEU A 223 4.17 -14.52 -9.29
CA LEU A 223 5.47 -13.88 -9.12
C LEU A 223 5.29 -12.37 -9.25
N GLN A 224 6.13 -11.61 -8.54
CA GLN A 224 6.23 -10.17 -8.74
C GLN A 224 7.25 -9.88 -9.83
N GLY A 225 6.91 -8.99 -10.74
CA GLY A 225 7.79 -8.56 -11.82
C GLY A 225 7.42 -7.19 -12.34
N SER A 226 8.01 -6.83 -13.47
CA SER A 226 7.85 -5.56 -14.16
C SER A 226 7.94 -5.75 -15.68
N GLY A 227 7.61 -4.71 -16.43
CA GLY A 227 7.74 -4.72 -17.89
C GLY A 227 9.17 -4.95 -18.39
N GLU A 228 10.18 -4.56 -17.59
CA GLU A 228 11.60 -4.78 -17.87
C GLU A 228 12.00 -6.27 -17.88
N ASP A 229 11.22 -7.15 -17.25
CA ASP A 229 11.53 -8.59 -17.18
C ASP A 229 11.25 -9.30 -18.52
N HIS A 230 10.63 -8.60 -19.49
CA HIS A 230 10.39 -9.10 -20.85
C HIS A 230 9.76 -10.50 -20.87
N LEU A 231 8.70 -10.69 -20.07
CA LEU A 231 7.98 -11.94 -19.78
C LEU A 231 7.55 -12.73 -21.03
N ASN A 232 8.51 -13.39 -21.68
CA ASN A 232 8.38 -14.13 -22.95
C ASN A 232 7.72 -13.34 -24.09
N ASP A 233 7.90 -12.03 -24.15
CA ASP A 233 7.23 -11.10 -25.08
C ASP A 233 5.68 -11.20 -25.06
N ALA A 234 5.10 -11.77 -23.99
CA ALA A 234 3.66 -12.03 -23.86
C ALA A 234 3.03 -11.40 -22.61
N GLY A 235 3.84 -10.85 -21.71
CA GLY A 235 3.37 -10.04 -20.59
C GLY A 235 3.16 -8.57 -20.95
N PRO A 236 2.56 -7.79 -20.05
CA PRO A 236 2.43 -6.36 -20.25
C PRO A 236 3.81 -5.68 -20.24
N GLU A 237 4.04 -4.75 -21.17
CA GLU A 237 5.31 -4.01 -21.30
C GLU A 237 5.52 -2.97 -20.18
N THR A 238 4.46 -2.67 -19.44
CA THR A 238 4.43 -1.71 -18.33
C THR A 238 3.43 -2.19 -17.27
N ASP A 239 3.53 -1.64 -16.07
CA ASP A 239 2.45 -1.68 -15.09
C ASP A 239 1.17 -0.98 -15.63
N HIS A 240 0.12 -0.93 -14.80
CA HIS A 240 -1.11 -0.25 -15.17
C HIS A 240 -0.94 1.29 -15.34
N TYR A 241 0.05 1.91 -14.69
CA TYR A 241 0.37 3.35 -14.83
C TYR A 241 1.28 3.69 -16.01
N ASN A 242 1.60 2.71 -16.86
CA ASN A 242 2.47 2.87 -18.02
C ASN A 242 3.94 3.18 -17.64
N ASP A 243 4.39 2.65 -16.50
CA ASP A 243 5.78 2.59 -16.04
C ASP A 243 6.37 1.20 -16.33
N THR A 244 7.51 1.15 -17.01
CA THR A 244 8.20 -0.12 -17.33
C THR A 244 8.82 -0.78 -16.10
N SER A 245 9.16 0.02 -15.09
CA SER A 245 9.79 -0.41 -13.83
C SER A 245 8.79 -0.67 -12.71
N GLY A 246 7.55 -0.19 -12.86
CA GLY A 246 6.43 -0.44 -11.95
C GLY A 246 6.17 -1.93 -11.79
N LYS A 247 5.75 -2.32 -10.59
CA LYS A 247 5.69 -3.72 -10.17
C LYS A 247 4.27 -4.23 -10.17
N PHE A 248 4.09 -5.42 -10.70
CA PHE A 248 2.80 -6.12 -10.73
C PHE A 248 3.00 -7.62 -10.44
N LEU A 249 1.91 -8.30 -10.09
CA LEU A 249 1.92 -9.76 -10.02
C LEU A 249 1.64 -10.35 -11.39
N TYR A 250 2.31 -11.44 -11.72
CA TYR A 250 2.07 -12.19 -12.93
C TYR A 250 2.25 -13.69 -12.72
N VAL A 251 1.74 -14.47 -13.66
CA VAL A 251 2.10 -15.88 -13.81
C VAL A 251 2.48 -16.11 -15.28
N ASP A 252 3.75 -16.46 -15.52
CA ASP A 252 4.32 -16.67 -16.87
C ASP A 252 4.66 -18.13 -17.15
N GLY A 253 4.84 -18.42 -18.44
CA GLY A 253 4.72 -19.75 -19.00
C GLY A 253 6.04 -20.52 -19.04
N VAL A 254 6.15 -21.52 -18.18
CA VAL A 254 6.98 -22.69 -18.44
C VAL A 254 6.09 -23.89 -18.81
N GLU A 255 4.88 -24.00 -18.22
CA GLU A 255 3.85 -25.01 -18.55
C GLU A 255 2.42 -24.48 -18.35
N ALA A 256 1.43 -25.13 -18.97
CA ALA A 256 0.01 -24.92 -18.66
C ALA A 256 -0.27 -25.29 -17.20
N GLY A 257 -1.18 -24.57 -16.55
CA GLY A 257 -1.47 -24.81 -15.15
C GLY A 257 -2.34 -23.74 -14.51
N THR A 258 -2.55 -23.89 -13.22
CA THR A 258 -3.28 -22.91 -12.41
C THR A 258 -2.36 -22.39 -11.32
N ALA A 259 -2.42 -21.07 -11.09
CA ALA A 259 -1.83 -20.42 -9.93
C ALA A 259 -2.95 -19.84 -9.08
N VAL A 260 -2.87 -19.98 -7.76
CA VAL A 260 -3.86 -19.42 -6.83
C VAL A 260 -3.19 -18.46 -5.85
N LEU A 261 -3.62 -17.20 -5.87
CA LEU A 261 -3.23 -16.19 -4.88
C LEU A 261 -4.30 -16.12 -3.80
N GLU A 262 -3.94 -16.38 -2.54
CA GLU A 262 -4.80 -16.24 -1.38
C GLU A 262 -4.58 -14.89 -0.66
N SER A 263 -5.67 -14.28 -0.20
CA SER A 263 -5.61 -13.13 0.69
C SER A 263 -5.29 -13.57 2.12
N GLN A 264 -4.89 -12.61 2.95
CA GLN A 264 -4.99 -12.75 4.40
C GLN A 264 -6.42 -13.10 4.85
N VAL A 265 -6.54 -13.64 6.07
CA VAL A 265 -7.82 -13.99 6.68
C VAL A 265 -8.62 -12.71 6.98
N LEU A 266 -9.79 -12.59 6.35
CA LEU A 266 -10.73 -11.48 6.51
C LEU A 266 -11.78 -11.87 7.55
N VAL A 267 -11.88 -11.11 8.65
CA VAL A 267 -12.96 -11.29 9.64
C VAL A 267 -14.09 -10.27 9.44
N PRO A 268 -15.36 -10.62 9.73
CA PRO A 268 -16.52 -9.74 9.52
C PRO A 268 -16.43 -8.35 10.19
N GLU A 269 -15.78 -8.27 11.35
CA GLU A 269 -15.56 -7.01 12.08
C GLU A 269 -14.60 -6.07 11.34
N GLN A 270 -13.62 -6.63 10.63
CA GLN A 270 -12.68 -5.91 9.76
C GLN A 270 -13.32 -5.60 8.39
N HIS A 271 -14.29 -6.41 7.94
CA HIS A 271 -14.86 -6.34 6.60
C HIS A 271 -16.38 -6.61 6.56
N ASN A 272 -17.17 -5.54 6.70
CA ASN A 272 -18.53 -5.51 6.16
C ASN A 272 -18.48 -5.74 4.62
N ASP A 273 -19.63 -5.89 3.95
CA ASP A 273 -19.70 -5.91 2.49
C ASP A 273 -18.75 -4.86 1.87
N PHE A 274 -17.82 -5.31 1.02
CA PHE A 274 -16.84 -4.45 0.38
C PHE A 274 -16.85 -4.60 -1.13
N CYS A 275 -16.33 -3.56 -1.78
CA CYS A 275 -16.03 -3.55 -3.19
C CYS A 275 -14.55 -3.83 -3.36
N PHE A 276 -14.23 -4.94 -4.02
CA PHE A 276 -12.89 -5.25 -4.47
C PHE A 276 -12.75 -4.78 -5.92
N SER A 277 -11.80 -3.89 -6.17
CA SER A 277 -11.38 -3.49 -7.51
C SER A 277 -9.90 -3.77 -7.69
N PHE A 278 -9.51 -4.10 -8.91
CA PHE A 278 -8.15 -4.47 -9.28
C PHE A 278 -7.98 -4.23 -10.78
N TRP A 279 -6.73 -4.21 -11.23
CA TRP A 279 -6.38 -4.21 -12.64
C TRP A 279 -5.84 -5.58 -13.02
N PHE A 280 -6.15 -6.00 -14.23
CA PHE A 280 -5.70 -7.29 -14.75
C PHE A 280 -5.40 -7.21 -16.23
N TYR A 281 -4.50 -8.08 -16.67
CA TYR A 281 -4.12 -8.27 -18.05
C TYR A 281 -4.07 -9.77 -18.34
N ILE A 282 -4.73 -10.21 -19.41
CA ILE A 282 -4.70 -11.60 -19.86
C ILE A 282 -4.38 -11.62 -21.35
N GLN A 283 -3.15 -11.99 -21.67
CA GLN A 283 -2.74 -12.36 -23.03
C GLN A 283 -2.60 -13.88 -23.06
N GLY A 284 -3.47 -14.54 -23.81
CA GLY A 284 -3.52 -15.99 -23.80
C GLY A 284 -4.47 -16.57 -24.84
N GLU A 285 -5.00 -17.74 -24.54
CA GLU A 285 -5.92 -18.51 -25.36
C GLU A 285 -7.36 -18.42 -24.83
N ALA A 286 -8.33 -18.90 -25.61
CA ALA A 286 -9.76 -18.75 -25.31
C ALA A 286 -10.21 -19.36 -23.97
N ASP A 287 -9.52 -20.41 -23.51
CA ASP A 287 -9.83 -21.12 -22.28
C ASP A 287 -9.06 -20.58 -21.06
N ASP A 288 -8.19 -19.58 -21.26
CA ASP A 288 -7.49 -18.90 -20.18
C ASP A 288 -8.43 -17.94 -19.45
N LYS A 289 -8.31 -17.91 -18.12
CA LYS A 289 -9.21 -17.13 -17.28
C LYS A 289 -8.59 -16.73 -15.96
N LEU A 290 -9.09 -15.62 -15.44
CA LEU A 290 -8.86 -15.15 -14.09
C LEU A 290 -10.19 -15.25 -13.33
N ALA A 291 -10.19 -15.93 -12.19
CA ALA A 291 -11.38 -16.08 -11.35
C ALA A 291 -11.10 -15.63 -9.92
N ILE A 292 -12.09 -15.04 -9.27
CA ILE A 292 -12.02 -14.70 -7.85
C ILE A 292 -13.12 -15.45 -7.11
N SER A 293 -12.71 -16.13 -6.07
CA SER A 293 -13.58 -16.89 -5.19
C SER A 293 -13.47 -16.41 -3.75
N VAL A 294 -14.55 -16.56 -3.01
CA VAL A 294 -14.55 -16.43 -1.55
C VAL A 294 -14.49 -17.83 -0.94
N VAL A 295 -13.57 -18.04 -0.01
CA VAL A 295 -13.36 -19.31 0.68
C VAL A 295 -13.67 -19.11 2.16
N ALA A 296 -14.69 -19.82 2.66
CA ALA A 296 -14.98 -19.84 4.09
C ALA A 296 -14.02 -20.79 4.82
N ASP A 297 -13.80 -20.58 6.12
CA ASP A 297 -12.95 -21.45 6.99
C ASP A 297 -13.32 -22.95 6.90
N SER A 298 -14.58 -23.26 6.62
CA SER A 298 -15.03 -24.64 6.32
C SER A 298 -14.42 -25.28 5.06
N GLY A 299 -13.62 -24.55 4.29
CA GLY A 299 -13.08 -24.93 2.98
C GLY A 299 -14.07 -24.78 1.82
N LYS A 300 -15.25 -24.20 2.06
CA LYS A 300 -16.25 -23.99 1.01
C LYS A 300 -15.89 -22.79 0.15
N GLU A 301 -15.58 -23.04 -1.11
CA GLU A 301 -15.29 -22.03 -2.12
C GLU A 301 -16.56 -21.60 -2.91
N LYS A 302 -16.71 -20.30 -3.17
CA LYS A 302 -17.74 -19.72 -4.04
C LYS A 302 -17.11 -18.71 -4.99
N GLU A 303 -17.12 -19.00 -6.29
CA GLU A 303 -16.72 -18.03 -7.32
C GLU A 303 -17.68 -16.83 -7.32
N VAL A 304 -17.11 -15.63 -7.31
CA VAL A 304 -17.84 -14.35 -7.32
C VAL A 304 -17.52 -13.51 -8.55
N TRP A 305 -16.37 -13.75 -9.19
CA TRP A 305 -15.91 -13.02 -10.35
C TRP A 305 -15.12 -13.92 -11.31
N VAL A 306 -15.23 -13.64 -12.61
CA VAL A 306 -14.45 -14.30 -13.64
C VAL A 306 -14.30 -13.37 -14.84
N ALA A 307 -13.13 -13.36 -15.46
CA ALA A 307 -12.88 -12.76 -16.76
C ALA A 307 -11.92 -13.63 -17.58
N SER A 308 -11.85 -13.33 -18.87
CA SER A 308 -10.97 -13.97 -19.85
C SER A 308 -10.13 -12.89 -20.54
N MET A 309 -9.45 -13.27 -21.63
CA MET A 309 -8.55 -12.42 -22.42
C MET A 309 -8.94 -10.95 -22.55
N THR A 310 -7.92 -10.09 -22.51
CA THR A 310 -8.01 -8.64 -22.62
C THR A 310 -6.99 -8.11 -23.63
N ASP A 311 -7.31 -7.04 -24.34
CA ASP A 311 -6.35 -6.42 -25.28
C ASP A 311 -5.36 -5.44 -24.58
N SER A 312 -5.63 -5.06 -23.34
CA SER A 312 -4.83 -4.13 -22.51
C SER A 312 -5.24 -4.28 -21.04
N TRP A 313 -4.55 -3.60 -20.13
CA TRP A 313 -4.95 -3.52 -18.72
C TRP A 313 -6.44 -3.16 -18.59
N ALA A 314 -7.20 -4.03 -17.93
CA ALA A 314 -8.63 -3.88 -17.73
C ALA A 314 -8.94 -3.82 -16.23
N GLN A 315 -9.95 -3.03 -15.88
CA GLN A 315 -10.39 -2.94 -14.48
C GLN A 315 -11.39 -4.05 -14.16
N GLY A 316 -11.02 -4.90 -13.19
CA GLY A 316 -11.89 -5.84 -12.52
C GLY A 316 -12.58 -5.19 -11.32
N GLN A 317 -13.84 -5.55 -11.08
CA GLN A 317 -14.56 -5.09 -9.90
C GLN A 317 -15.61 -6.12 -9.46
N VAL A 318 -15.69 -6.40 -8.16
CA VAL A 318 -16.66 -7.34 -7.57
C VAL A 318 -17.06 -6.94 -6.15
N ARG A 319 -18.36 -7.03 -5.85
CA ARG A 319 -18.87 -6.91 -4.48
C ARG A 319 -18.69 -8.23 -3.75
N VAL A 320 -17.90 -8.22 -2.68
CA VAL A 320 -17.79 -9.35 -1.76
C VAL A 320 -18.77 -9.11 -0.63
N LYS A 321 -19.83 -9.93 -0.58
CA LYS A 321 -20.87 -9.83 0.44
C LYS A 321 -20.54 -10.75 1.61
N ALA A 322 -20.26 -10.15 2.77
CA ALA A 322 -20.04 -10.91 3.99
C ALA A 322 -21.32 -11.70 4.38
N THR A 323 -22.51 -11.15 4.10
CA THR A 323 -23.79 -11.73 4.52
C THR A 323 -24.30 -12.88 3.63
N GLU A 324 -23.94 -12.95 2.34
CA GLU A 324 -24.42 -14.01 1.43
C GLU A 324 -23.76 -15.38 1.65
N LEU A 325 -22.76 -15.44 2.52
CA LEU A 325 -22.06 -16.68 2.90
C LEU A 325 -22.45 -17.15 4.32
N ILE A 326 -23.29 -16.40 5.04
CA ILE A 326 -23.23 -16.38 6.49
C ILE A 326 -24.61 -16.29 7.15
N PHE A 327 -24.98 -17.35 7.90
CA PHE A 327 -25.87 -17.21 9.06
C PHE A 327 -25.09 -16.97 10.38
N ILE A 328 -23.75 -16.95 10.37
CA ILE A 328 -22.85 -16.77 11.54
C ILE A 328 -21.50 -16.10 11.14
N GLU A 329 -21.07 -15.03 11.82
CA GLU A 329 -19.78 -14.33 11.68
C GLU A 329 -18.55 -15.29 11.60
N VAL A 330 -18.19 -15.77 10.41
CA VAL A 330 -17.02 -16.64 10.20
C VAL A 330 -15.99 -15.95 9.32
N ALA A 331 -14.71 -16.15 9.63
CA ALA A 331 -13.59 -15.68 8.83
C ALA A 331 -13.58 -16.31 7.42
N TYR A 332 -13.08 -15.57 6.43
CA TYR A 332 -12.97 -16.02 5.05
C TYR A 332 -11.72 -15.44 4.37
N GLN A 333 -11.35 -15.99 3.23
CA GLN A 333 -10.28 -15.49 2.36
C GLN A 333 -10.79 -15.29 0.94
N LEU A 334 -10.09 -14.48 0.16
CA LEU A 334 -10.25 -14.42 -1.29
C LEU A 334 -9.18 -15.24 -1.97
N TYR A 335 -9.57 -16.09 -2.91
CA TYR A 335 -8.67 -16.79 -3.81
C TYR A 335 -8.77 -16.16 -5.19
N ILE A 336 -7.64 -15.76 -5.77
CA ILE A 336 -7.53 -15.28 -7.14
C ILE A 336 -6.81 -16.36 -7.95
N ARG A 337 -7.55 -17.00 -8.85
CA ARG A 337 -7.10 -18.14 -9.64
C ARG A 337 -6.81 -17.70 -11.06
N GLY A 338 -5.55 -17.80 -11.48
CA GLY A 338 -5.12 -17.64 -12.86
C GLY A 338 -4.98 -19.02 -13.51
N THR A 339 -5.84 -19.37 -14.44
CA THR A 339 -5.78 -20.63 -15.20
C THR A 339 -5.26 -20.36 -16.60
N ARG A 340 -4.23 -21.10 -16.99
CA ARG A 340 -3.56 -20.98 -18.28
C ARG A 340 -3.49 -22.33 -18.97
N THR A 341 -3.69 -22.32 -20.27
CA THR A 341 -3.73 -23.50 -21.13
C THR A 341 -2.51 -23.63 -22.05
N SER A 342 -1.67 -22.60 -22.12
CA SER A 342 -0.41 -22.60 -22.87
C SER A 342 0.73 -21.95 -22.07
N ASP A 343 1.95 -22.40 -22.37
CA ASP A 343 3.24 -21.82 -22.00
C ASP A 343 3.50 -20.43 -22.59
N LYS A 344 2.62 -19.90 -23.45
CA LYS A 344 2.72 -18.54 -24.00
C LYS A 344 1.77 -17.56 -23.35
N SER A 345 0.94 -18.05 -22.43
CA SER A 345 -0.10 -17.25 -21.81
C SER A 345 0.44 -16.57 -20.56
N VAL A 346 0.18 -15.28 -20.43
CA VAL A 346 0.52 -14.47 -19.25
C VAL A 346 -0.76 -13.88 -18.69
N ILE A 347 -0.91 -14.03 -17.38
CA ILE A 347 -1.94 -13.34 -16.61
C ILE A 347 -1.20 -12.43 -15.64
N ALA A 348 -1.54 -11.15 -15.63
CA ALA A 348 -1.02 -10.18 -14.69
C ALA A 348 -2.13 -9.48 -13.91
N LEU A 349 -1.78 -9.01 -12.72
CA LEU A 349 -2.64 -8.44 -11.69
C LEU A 349 -1.94 -7.23 -11.07
N ASP A 350 -2.69 -6.16 -10.88
CA ASP A 350 -2.15 -4.92 -10.33
C ASP A 350 -3.21 -4.15 -9.53
N ASP A 351 -2.77 -3.19 -8.71
CA ASP A 351 -3.61 -2.13 -8.13
C ASP A 351 -4.88 -2.63 -7.38
N PHE A 352 -4.69 -3.52 -6.41
CA PHE A 352 -5.77 -4.03 -5.59
C PHE A 352 -6.29 -2.94 -4.65
N SER A 353 -7.62 -2.81 -4.58
CA SER A 353 -8.28 -1.83 -3.72
C SER A 353 -9.56 -2.38 -3.10
N PHE A 354 -9.64 -2.27 -1.77
CA PHE A 354 -10.78 -2.70 -0.97
C PHE A 354 -11.46 -1.46 -0.41
N LYS A 355 -12.69 -1.19 -0.86
CA LYS A 355 -13.48 -0.04 -0.41
C LYS A 355 -14.80 -0.49 0.21
N LYS A 356 -15.13 0.06 1.37
CA LYS A 356 -16.44 -0.14 2.02
C LYS A 356 -17.52 0.67 1.29
N LYS A 357 -17.91 0.20 0.10
CA LYS A 357 -18.91 0.85 -0.76
C LYS A 357 -20.08 -0.09 -1.02
N ILE A 358 -21.29 0.44 -0.83
CA ILE A 358 -22.53 -0.28 -1.14
C ILE A 358 -22.67 -0.47 -2.66
N GLU A 359 -22.30 0.56 -3.42
CA GLU A 359 -22.27 0.53 -4.87
C GLU A 359 -20.97 -0.07 -5.37
N CYS A 360 -21.07 -1.22 -6.02
CA CYS A 360 -19.94 -1.94 -6.56
C CYS A 360 -20.39 -2.72 -7.81
N PRO A 361 -20.59 -2.04 -8.95
CA PRO A 361 -20.95 -2.72 -10.19
C PRO A 361 -19.86 -3.73 -10.57
N LYS A 362 -20.26 -4.93 -10.98
CA LYS A 362 -19.32 -5.94 -11.45
C LYS A 362 -18.70 -5.47 -12.77
N LYS A 363 -17.37 -5.45 -12.87
CA LYS A 363 -16.60 -5.11 -14.09
C LYS A 363 -15.63 -6.23 -14.44
N PRO A 364 -15.38 -6.56 -15.72
CA PRO A 364 -16.00 -5.99 -16.91
C PRO A 364 -17.50 -6.36 -16.98
N GLN A 365 -18.32 -5.43 -17.50
CA GLN A 365 -19.72 -5.73 -17.79
C GLN A 365 -19.78 -6.45 -19.14
N ASN A 366 -20.53 -7.56 -19.23
CA ASN A 366 -20.82 -8.16 -20.54
C ASN A 366 -21.43 -7.09 -21.45
N PRO A 367 -21.06 -7.01 -22.74
CA PRO A 367 -21.58 -6.01 -23.65
C PRO A 367 -23.10 -6.21 -23.80
N VAL A 368 -23.88 -5.36 -23.13
CA VAL A 368 -25.30 -5.18 -23.43
C VAL A 368 -25.37 -4.06 -24.46
N THR A 369 -25.87 -4.42 -25.64
CA THR A 369 -26.18 -3.49 -26.73
C THR A 369 -27.29 -2.54 -26.30
N GLU A 370 -26.96 -1.33 -25.91
CA GLU A 370 -27.89 -0.21 -25.90
C GLU A 370 -27.35 0.96 -26.74
N GLY A 371 -28.23 1.46 -27.61
CA GLY A 371 -27.91 2.43 -28.66
C GLY A 371 -27.57 3.84 -28.15
N PRO A 372 -27.23 4.76 -29.06
CA PRO A 372 -26.68 6.05 -28.70
C PRO A 372 -27.77 6.91 -28.04
N SER A 373 -27.62 7.17 -26.75
CA SER A 373 -28.30 8.29 -26.10
C SER A 373 -27.26 9.36 -25.79
N SER A 374 -27.28 10.41 -26.60
CA SER A 374 -26.65 11.68 -26.26
C SER A 374 -27.42 12.31 -25.11
N SER A 375 -26.86 12.30 -23.90
CA SER A 375 -27.25 13.21 -22.84
C SER A 375 -26.01 13.73 -22.13
N SER A 376 -25.58 14.91 -22.56
CA SER A 376 -24.80 15.83 -21.75
C SER A 376 -25.65 16.31 -20.58
N THR A 377 -25.21 16.06 -19.34
CA THR A 377 -25.56 16.88 -18.17
C THR A 377 -24.45 16.79 -17.12
N PRO A 378 -24.26 17.85 -16.32
CA PRO A 378 -22.95 18.29 -15.82
C PRO A 378 -22.57 17.61 -14.49
N SER A 379 -21.27 17.54 -14.21
CA SER A 379 -20.77 17.55 -12.83
C SER A 379 -20.59 19.00 -12.40
N PRO A 380 -21.31 19.52 -11.39
CA PRO A 380 -20.96 20.76 -10.74
C PRO A 380 -20.55 20.42 -9.31
N ASN A 381 -19.25 20.23 -9.04
CA ASN A 381 -18.67 20.27 -7.69
C ASN A 381 -17.16 20.60 -7.74
N VAL A 382 -16.61 20.97 -8.90
CA VAL A 382 -15.20 21.42 -9.04
C VAL A 382 -15.21 22.94 -9.01
N LEU A 383 -14.64 23.53 -7.97
CA LEU A 383 -14.53 24.98 -7.81
C LEU A 383 -13.41 25.54 -8.67
N TRP A 384 -12.29 24.83 -8.74
CA TRP A 384 -11.13 25.20 -9.54
C TRP A 384 -10.23 23.99 -9.78
N SER A 385 -9.57 23.90 -10.93
CA SER A 385 -8.60 22.83 -11.22
C SER A 385 -7.50 23.33 -12.14
N CYS A 386 -6.30 22.80 -11.97
CA CYS A 386 -5.15 23.09 -12.81
C CYS A 386 -4.27 21.85 -13.00
N ASP A 387 -4.14 21.42 -14.25
CA ASP A 387 -3.30 20.31 -14.70
C ASP A 387 -1.99 20.78 -15.36
N PHE A 388 -1.75 22.11 -15.38
CA PHE A 388 -0.58 22.77 -15.95
C PHE A 388 -0.26 22.47 -17.43
N THR A 389 -1.13 21.76 -18.16
CA THR A 389 -0.91 21.31 -19.54
C THR A 389 -0.91 22.41 -20.60
N LYS A 390 -1.41 23.60 -20.25
CA LYS A 390 -1.60 24.73 -21.19
C LYS A 390 -1.04 26.04 -20.68
N ASP A 391 -1.25 26.34 -19.40
CA ASP A 391 -0.81 27.56 -18.75
C ASP A 391 -0.74 27.39 -17.22
N LYS A 392 -0.48 28.49 -16.51
CA LYS A 392 -0.39 28.51 -15.04
C LYS A 392 -1.76 28.67 -14.35
N CYS A 393 -2.87 28.46 -15.06
CA CYS A 393 -4.25 28.49 -14.57
C CYS A 393 -4.65 29.75 -13.76
N GLY A 394 -4.03 30.89 -14.08
CA GLY A 394 -4.27 32.16 -13.38
C GLY A 394 -3.60 32.28 -12.01
N LEU A 395 -2.71 31.35 -11.63
CA LEU A 395 -1.91 31.47 -10.41
C LEU A 395 -1.03 32.73 -10.43
N THR A 396 -1.03 33.47 -9.33
CA THR A 396 -0.16 34.63 -9.14
C THR A 396 1.11 34.22 -8.40
N MET A 397 2.26 34.39 -9.05
CA MET A 397 3.56 34.05 -8.47
C MET A 397 4.19 35.27 -7.79
N SER A 398 4.81 35.05 -6.64
CA SER A 398 5.56 36.06 -5.88
C SER A 398 6.70 35.42 -5.09
N GLY A 399 7.62 36.22 -4.56
CA GLY A 399 8.78 35.72 -3.81
C GLY A 399 10.07 35.65 -4.64
N GLU A 400 11.07 34.94 -4.11
CA GLU A 400 12.46 34.92 -4.56
C GLU A 400 12.81 33.72 -5.46
N GLY A 401 11.94 32.69 -5.51
CA GLY A 401 12.11 31.52 -6.38
C GLY A 401 11.49 31.68 -7.76
N ASP A 402 12.09 31.03 -8.76
CA ASP A 402 11.63 31.07 -10.15
C ASP A 402 10.61 29.95 -10.43
N TRP A 403 9.39 30.35 -10.76
CA TRP A 403 8.28 29.47 -11.11
C TRP A 403 8.16 29.34 -12.63
N PHE A 404 8.36 28.14 -13.16
CA PHE A 404 8.23 27.88 -14.60
C PHE A 404 7.47 26.59 -14.86
N LEU A 405 6.73 26.58 -15.99
CA LEU A 405 6.17 25.36 -16.54
C LEU A 405 7.30 24.58 -17.18
N THR A 406 7.31 23.27 -17.00
CA THR A 406 8.16 22.42 -17.81
C THR A 406 7.69 22.44 -19.26
N GLU A 407 8.63 22.39 -20.20
CA GLU A 407 8.32 22.07 -21.59
C GLU A 407 8.86 20.67 -21.83
N TYR A 408 7.97 19.68 -22.01
CA TYR A 408 8.36 18.31 -22.34
C TYR A 408 9.12 17.59 -21.21
N ALA A 409 8.51 17.48 -20.04
CA ALA A 409 9.08 16.71 -18.95
C ALA A 409 8.78 15.21 -19.09
N ASN A 410 9.81 14.43 -19.41
CA ASN A 410 9.74 12.98 -19.39
C ASN A 410 9.97 12.49 -17.95
N THR A 411 8.90 12.38 -17.16
CA THR A 411 8.94 11.82 -15.80
C THR A 411 7.93 10.69 -15.67
N THR A 412 8.30 9.62 -14.97
CA THR A 412 7.66 8.29 -14.93
C THR A 412 6.19 8.26 -14.50
N GLN A 413 5.63 9.35 -13.94
CA GLN A 413 4.24 9.42 -13.47
C GLN A 413 3.39 10.54 -14.09
N HIS A 414 3.99 11.55 -14.73
CA HIS A 414 3.26 12.66 -15.38
C HIS A 414 3.95 12.99 -16.71
N ASN A 415 3.31 12.61 -17.82
CA ASN A 415 3.80 12.78 -19.20
C ASN A 415 3.29 14.08 -19.85
N HIS A 416 3.03 15.10 -19.04
CA HIS A 416 2.58 16.42 -19.46
C HIS A 416 3.30 17.51 -18.67
N ASP A 417 3.09 18.76 -19.08
CA ASP A 417 3.72 19.91 -18.43
C ASP A 417 3.23 20.04 -16.99
N TYR A 418 4.15 20.37 -16.07
CA TYR A 418 3.87 20.57 -14.64
C TYR A 418 4.64 21.79 -14.12
N MET A 419 4.28 22.24 -12.92
CA MET A 419 4.86 23.44 -12.35
C MET A 419 6.15 23.11 -11.59
N CYS A 420 7.24 23.83 -11.89
CA CYS A 420 8.51 23.76 -11.16
C CYS A 420 8.79 25.05 -10.40
N LEU A 421 9.39 24.92 -9.23
CA LEU A 421 10.03 26.00 -8.49
C LEU A 421 11.52 25.68 -8.32
N SER A 422 12.37 26.66 -8.65
CA SER A 422 13.83 26.56 -8.45
C SER A 422 14.37 27.78 -7.73
N PHE A 423 15.35 27.57 -6.87
CA PHE A 423 16.06 28.61 -6.14
C PHE A 423 17.49 28.79 -6.67
N LEU A 424 18.08 29.97 -6.50
CA LEU A 424 19.45 30.26 -6.93
C LEU A 424 20.50 29.93 -5.85
N SER A 425 20.12 29.08 -4.88
CA SER A 425 20.95 28.51 -3.80
C SER A 425 21.32 29.44 -2.63
N VAL A 426 20.35 30.21 -2.11
CA VAL A 426 20.47 30.91 -0.83
C VAL A 426 19.54 30.30 0.21
N GLU A 427 20.05 30.07 1.42
CA GLU A 427 19.27 29.52 2.55
C GLU A 427 18.17 30.52 2.97
N GLY A 428 16.92 30.06 3.00
CA GLY A 428 15.77 30.86 3.43
C GLY A 428 14.97 31.56 2.32
N GLU A 429 15.33 31.39 1.05
CA GLU A 429 14.52 31.89 -0.08
C GLU A 429 13.12 31.25 -0.08
N GLN A 430 12.09 32.04 -0.44
CA GLN A 430 10.71 31.58 -0.49
C GLN A 430 10.07 31.94 -1.82
N GLY A 431 9.43 30.97 -2.47
CA GLY A 431 8.56 31.17 -3.63
C GLY A 431 7.11 30.91 -3.25
N ARG A 432 6.18 31.74 -3.72
CA ARG A 432 4.75 31.61 -3.44
C ARG A 432 3.92 31.62 -4.72
N ALA A 433 3.09 30.60 -4.88
CA ALA A 433 2.01 30.54 -5.87
C ALA A 433 0.67 30.74 -5.17
N ALA A 434 -0.11 31.74 -5.60
CA ALA A 434 -1.42 32.02 -5.03
C ALA A 434 -2.53 31.72 -6.04
N LEU A 435 -3.55 30.99 -5.60
CA LEU A 435 -4.80 30.80 -6.34
C LEU A 435 -5.44 32.16 -6.66
N PRO A 436 -6.16 32.27 -7.79
CA PRO A 436 -7.03 33.43 -8.01
C PRO A 436 -8.03 33.55 -6.84
N HIS A 437 -8.58 34.75 -6.64
CA HIS A 437 -9.63 34.94 -5.64
C HIS A 437 -10.83 34.07 -6.01
N LEU A 438 -11.19 33.14 -5.12
CA LEU A 438 -12.28 32.19 -5.31
C LEU A 438 -13.35 32.52 -4.27
N GLU A 439 -14.57 32.78 -4.75
CA GLU A 439 -15.74 32.88 -3.88
C GLU A 439 -16.12 31.48 -3.43
N VAL A 440 -15.87 31.15 -2.15
CA VAL A 440 -16.27 29.86 -1.60
C VAL A 440 -17.60 29.99 -0.87
N HIS A 441 -18.55 29.11 -1.19
CA HIS A 441 -19.85 29.04 -0.53
C HIS A 441 -19.76 28.37 0.85
N GLU A 442 -20.74 28.61 1.73
CA GLU A 442 -20.78 28.03 3.08
C GLU A 442 -20.78 26.49 3.03
N GLY A 443 -19.64 25.86 3.34
CA GLY A 443 -19.46 24.42 3.41
C GLY A 443 -18.00 24.00 3.35
N PRO A 444 -17.63 22.78 3.80
CA PRO A 444 -16.25 22.28 3.67
C PRO A 444 -15.83 22.21 2.20
N SER A 445 -14.58 22.52 1.90
CA SER A 445 -13.99 22.34 0.57
C SER A 445 -12.73 21.46 0.67
N CYS A 446 -12.44 20.68 -0.36
CA CYS A 446 -11.27 19.82 -0.42
C CYS A 446 -10.30 20.30 -1.50
N LEU A 447 -9.05 20.52 -1.12
CA LEU A 447 -7.92 20.77 -2.01
C LEU A 447 -7.11 19.48 -2.15
N SER A 448 -6.91 19.00 -3.38
CA SER A 448 -6.01 17.87 -3.68
C SER A 448 -4.92 18.32 -4.66
N PHE A 449 -3.69 17.86 -4.50
CA PHE A 449 -2.59 18.19 -5.41
C PHE A 449 -1.48 17.14 -5.35
N TRP A 450 -0.74 17.02 -6.45
CA TRP A 450 0.48 16.24 -6.51
C TRP A 450 1.68 17.15 -6.28
N TYR A 451 2.68 16.64 -5.57
CA TYR A 451 3.92 17.34 -5.31
C TYR A 451 5.13 16.41 -5.33
N MET A 452 6.30 16.99 -5.60
CA MET A 452 7.59 16.33 -5.46
C MET A 452 8.55 17.30 -4.78
N ILE A 453 9.20 16.85 -3.71
CA ILE A 453 10.28 17.57 -3.04
C ILE A 453 11.58 16.86 -3.39
N GLY A 454 12.54 17.59 -3.95
CA GLY A 454 13.84 17.05 -4.34
C GLY A 454 14.68 16.55 -3.15
N ALA A 455 16.00 16.45 -3.35
CA ALA A 455 16.92 15.82 -2.40
C ALA A 455 16.79 16.32 -0.93
N VAL A 456 17.13 15.42 0.01
CA VAL A 456 17.08 15.62 1.47
C VAL A 456 17.69 16.96 1.88
N ASN A 457 16.96 17.75 2.67
CA ASN A 457 17.30 19.11 3.18
C ASN A 457 17.18 20.29 2.18
N ARG A 458 16.42 20.18 1.08
CA ARG A 458 16.29 21.26 0.08
C ARG A 458 14.88 21.80 -0.20
N GLY A 459 13.93 21.68 0.71
CA GLY A 459 12.66 22.40 0.55
C GLY A 459 11.63 22.05 1.59
N ASN A 460 10.82 23.04 1.98
CA ASN A 460 9.60 22.85 2.74
C ASN A 460 8.43 23.34 1.87
N LEU A 461 7.50 22.45 1.55
CA LEU A 461 6.24 22.84 0.91
C LEU A 461 5.21 23.09 1.99
N SER A 462 4.62 24.28 2.01
CA SER A 462 3.49 24.59 2.88
C SER A 462 2.33 25.18 2.10
N ILE A 463 1.12 24.77 2.47
CA ILE A 463 -0.13 25.34 1.98
C ILE A 463 -0.65 26.29 3.05
N MET A 464 -0.86 27.53 2.66
CA MET A 464 -1.42 28.57 3.53
C MET A 464 -2.81 28.98 3.06
N PHE A 465 -3.72 29.10 4.02
CA PHE A 465 -5.04 29.69 3.82
C PHE A 465 -5.05 31.10 4.38
N THR A 466 -5.58 32.06 3.62
CA THR A 466 -5.73 33.46 4.04
C THR A 466 -7.21 33.83 3.96
N SER A 467 -7.83 34.14 5.10
CA SER A 467 -9.19 34.68 5.16
C SER A 467 -9.16 36.20 5.04
N GLU A 468 -9.94 36.77 4.11
CA GLU A 468 -10.05 38.24 3.94
C GLU A 468 -10.69 38.92 5.15
N ASP A 469 -11.59 38.24 5.87
CA ASP A 469 -12.30 38.79 7.03
C ASP A 469 -11.44 38.80 8.30
N ALA A 470 -10.58 37.80 8.48
CA ALA A 470 -9.71 37.67 9.65
C ALA A 470 -8.35 38.37 9.47
N GLY A 471 -7.93 38.65 8.23
CA GLY A 471 -6.63 39.25 7.91
C GLY A 471 -5.43 38.39 8.32
N ALA A 472 -5.66 37.13 8.70
CA ALA A 472 -4.65 36.18 9.16
C ALA A 472 -4.43 35.09 8.10
N SER A 473 -3.16 34.75 7.89
CA SER A 473 -2.75 33.57 7.11
C SER A 473 -2.38 32.45 8.07
N GLU A 474 -2.89 31.26 7.83
CA GLU A 474 -2.59 30.05 8.60
C GLU A 474 -1.98 28.98 7.69
N VAL A 475 -0.95 28.28 8.18
CA VAL A 475 -0.41 27.09 7.49
C VAL A 475 -1.32 25.92 7.83
N ILE A 476 -1.99 25.36 6.82
CA ILE A 476 -2.96 24.27 6.98
C ILE A 476 -2.40 22.90 6.57
N TRP A 477 -1.26 22.89 5.89
CA TRP A 477 -0.52 21.67 5.55
C TRP A 477 0.95 22.00 5.28
N ALA A 478 1.86 21.12 5.69
CA ALA A 478 3.29 21.26 5.37
C ALA A 478 3.99 19.90 5.23
N ARG A 479 5.06 19.89 4.42
CA ARG A 479 5.95 18.74 4.21
C ARG A 479 7.38 19.18 3.96
N SER A 480 8.32 18.49 4.60
CA SER A 480 9.76 18.74 4.51
C SER A 480 10.60 17.51 4.15
N GLU A 481 9.98 16.32 4.06
CA GLU A 481 10.67 15.09 3.67
C GLU A 481 10.91 15.05 2.15
N ALA A 482 12.09 14.60 1.75
CA ALA A 482 12.43 14.43 0.35
C ALA A 482 11.66 13.25 -0.23
N SER A 483 10.97 13.47 -1.34
CA SER A 483 10.33 12.40 -2.10
C SER A 483 11.22 11.88 -3.23
N GLY A 484 12.42 12.44 -3.39
CA GLY A 484 13.33 12.06 -4.47
C GLY A 484 12.72 12.40 -5.83
N ASN A 485 12.62 11.39 -6.71
CA ASN A 485 11.97 11.52 -8.02
C ASN A 485 10.55 10.94 -8.02
N VAL A 486 9.96 10.68 -6.85
CA VAL A 486 8.61 10.11 -6.71
C VAL A 486 7.60 11.24 -6.46
N TRP A 487 6.48 11.20 -7.18
CA TRP A 487 5.36 12.12 -6.92
C TRP A 487 4.53 11.60 -5.75
N ILE A 488 4.12 12.52 -4.89
CA ILE A 488 3.27 12.25 -3.73
C ILE A 488 2.00 13.06 -3.90
N THR A 489 0.86 12.47 -3.59
CA THR A 489 -0.42 13.18 -3.53
C THR A 489 -0.73 13.66 -2.11
N ALA A 490 -1.35 14.83 -2.01
CA ALA A 490 -1.89 15.37 -0.78
C ALA A 490 -3.32 15.83 -1.01
N ASP A 491 -4.22 15.36 -0.16
CA ASP A 491 -5.56 15.91 0.02
C ASP A 491 -5.57 16.79 1.27
N LEU A 492 -6.39 17.83 1.29
CA LEU A 492 -6.49 18.76 2.40
C LEU A 492 -7.88 19.35 2.51
N LEU A 493 -8.50 19.20 3.67
CA LEU A 493 -9.75 19.89 3.98
C LEU A 493 -9.43 21.36 4.27
N ILE A 494 -10.08 22.28 3.54
CA ILE A 494 -10.00 23.71 3.83
C ILE A 494 -11.04 24.03 4.91
N PRO A 495 -10.63 24.47 6.12
CA PRO A 495 -11.55 24.84 7.18
C PRO A 495 -12.23 26.16 6.80
N LEU A 496 -13.40 26.07 6.18
CA LEU A 496 -14.30 27.20 5.99
C LEU A 496 -15.15 27.31 7.24
N ASP A 497 -14.49 27.78 8.30
CA ASP A 497 -15.14 28.00 9.56
C ASP A 497 -16.04 29.24 9.41
N GLY A 498 -17.35 29.02 9.48
CA GLY A 498 -18.35 30.07 9.70
C GLY A 498 -18.25 30.69 11.11
N SER A 499 -17.02 30.82 11.64
CA SER A 499 -16.72 31.29 12.98
C SER A 499 -16.02 32.66 12.95
N THR A 500 -16.53 33.58 12.12
CA THR A 500 -16.49 35.01 12.47
C THR A 500 -17.92 35.57 12.49
N LEU A 501 -18.28 36.18 13.64
CA LEU A 501 -19.55 36.79 14.06
C LEU A 501 -20.48 35.85 14.87
N VAL A 502 -20.79 36.03 16.17
CA VAL A 502 -20.62 37.11 17.16
C VAL A 502 -20.70 36.47 18.56
N SER A 503 -20.19 37.19 19.58
CA SER A 503 -20.34 36.94 21.02
C SER A 503 -21.59 36.18 21.52
N THR A 504 -21.34 35.47 22.63
CA THR A 504 -22.20 34.74 23.59
C THR A 504 -22.71 33.38 23.18
#